data_AF-X1NAW9-F1
#
_entry.id   AF-X1NAW9-F1
#
_cell.length_a   1.000
_cell.length_b   1.000
_cell.length_c   1.000
_cell.angle_alpha   90.00
_cell.angle_beta   90.00
_cell.angle_gamma   90.00
#
_symmetry.space_group_name_H-M   'P 1'
#
loop_
_entity.id
_entity.type
_entity.pdbx_description
1 polymer ?
#
loop_
_entity_poly.entity_id
_entity_poly.type
_entity_poly.pdbx_seq_one_letter_code
_entity_poly.pdbx_strand_id
1 'polypeptide(L)'
;MRKEDNFSDIFSPPGKDLEERKNKISERRLEKVEFDEQYYFKNKPDWLLGLYKKIDDYCLNGIKKGVKRICLKTYIRWTYKGKMFCRIFVYRDNLKVYLRLKYAELENPPAFIRDYTDIGRVTAIEILLSEE
;
A
#
# COMPACT_ATOMS: atom_id res chain seq x y z
N MET A 1 38.61 8.24 37.55
CA MET A 1 37.70 7.09 37.62
C MET A 1 37.16 6.82 36.22
N ARG A 2 37.76 5.87 35.48
CA ARG A 2 37.26 5.44 34.17
C ARG A 2 36.02 4.58 34.41
N LYS A 3 34.92 4.87 33.73
CA LYS A 3 33.77 3.96 33.68
C LYS A 3 34.20 2.76 32.85
N GLU A 4 34.14 1.58 33.44
CA GLU A 4 34.29 0.32 32.72
C GLU A 4 33.05 0.14 31.87
N ASP A 5 33.23 0.23 30.54
CA ASP A 5 32.17 -0.11 29.60
C ASP A 5 31.95 -1.63 29.68
N ASN A 6 30.77 -2.01 30.15
CA ASN A 6 30.37 -3.39 30.35
C ASN A 6 30.10 -4.03 28.97
N PHE A 7 31.06 -4.81 28.46
CA PHE A 7 31.01 -5.46 27.14
C PHE A 7 30.06 -6.68 27.08
N SER A 8 29.27 -6.93 28.13
CA SER A 8 28.38 -8.11 28.24
C SER A 8 27.11 -8.02 27.39
N ASP A 9 26.75 -6.85 26.87
CA ASP A 9 25.52 -6.67 26.07
C ASP A 9 25.68 -6.97 24.57
N ILE A 10 26.88 -7.27 24.09
CA ILE A 10 27.15 -7.53 22.67
C ILE A 10 26.57 -8.87 22.19
N PHE A 11 26.35 -9.81 23.11
CA PHE A 11 25.80 -11.14 22.80
C PHE A 11 24.48 -11.39 23.52
N SER A 12 23.51 -10.48 23.35
CA SER A 12 22.13 -10.80 23.68
C SER A 12 21.65 -11.98 22.81
N PRO A 13 21.08 -13.07 23.39
CA PRO A 13 20.62 -14.21 22.61
C PRO A 13 19.51 -13.79 21.65
N PRO A 14 19.58 -14.19 20.36
CA PRO A 14 18.71 -13.68 19.28
C PRO A 14 17.20 -13.84 19.56
N GLY A 15 16.81 -14.76 20.45
CA GLY A 15 15.42 -14.99 20.82
C GLY A 15 14.76 -13.88 21.64
N LYS A 16 15.50 -13.16 22.51
CA LYS A 16 14.93 -12.08 23.34
C LYS A 16 14.66 -10.81 22.52
N ASP A 17 15.60 -10.47 21.63
CA ASP A 17 15.49 -9.34 20.71
C ASP A 17 14.36 -9.53 19.68
N LEU A 18 14.08 -10.76 19.25
CA LEU A 18 12.96 -11.04 18.34
C LEU A 18 11.58 -10.88 19.01
N GLU A 19 11.40 -11.35 20.25
CA GLU A 19 10.14 -11.18 20.97
C GLU A 19 9.92 -9.72 21.38
N GLU A 20 10.95 -8.99 21.81
CA GLU A 20 10.85 -7.56 22.05
C GLU A 20 10.52 -6.77 20.78
N ARG A 21 11.10 -7.15 19.62
CA ARG A 21 10.74 -6.57 18.31
C ARG A 21 9.30 -6.88 17.94
N LYS A 22 8.80 -8.10 18.16
CA LYS A 22 7.39 -8.46 17.91
C LYS A 22 6.45 -7.66 18.82
N ASN A 23 6.77 -7.53 20.09
CA ASN A 23 5.97 -6.79 21.07
C ASN A 23 5.94 -5.28 20.76
N LYS A 24 7.07 -4.70 20.33
CA LYS A 24 7.10 -3.32 19.81
C LYS A 24 6.28 -3.14 18.52
N ILE A 25 6.23 -4.15 17.66
CA ILE A 25 5.40 -4.12 16.43
C ILE A 25 3.91 -4.21 16.78
N SER A 26 3.53 -5.01 17.79
CA SER A 26 2.14 -5.10 18.25
C SER A 26 1.68 -3.84 18.99
N GLU A 27 2.55 -3.21 19.78
CA GLU A 27 2.25 -1.95 20.46
C GLU A 27 2.08 -0.78 19.47
N ARG A 28 2.93 -0.68 18.43
CA ARG A 28 2.74 0.31 17.35
C ARG A 28 1.49 0.10 16.50
N ARG A 29 0.86 -1.08 16.55
CA ARG A 29 -0.41 -1.36 15.85
C ARG A 29 -1.65 -0.86 16.62
N LEU A 30 -1.51 -0.48 17.88
CA LEU A 30 -2.64 -0.14 18.74
C LEU A 30 -3.09 1.31 18.65
N GLU A 31 -2.25 2.23 18.17
CA GLU A 31 -2.75 3.48 17.60
C GLU A 31 -3.28 3.18 16.19
N LYS A 32 -4.53 2.70 16.12
CA LYS A 32 -5.32 2.69 14.89
C LYS A 32 -5.51 4.15 14.45
N VAL A 33 -4.50 4.70 13.80
CA VAL A 33 -4.68 5.90 13.00
C VAL A 33 -5.63 5.48 11.88
N GLU A 34 -6.87 5.95 11.94
CA GLU A 34 -7.82 5.78 10.86
C GLU A 34 -7.37 6.66 9.71
N PHE A 35 -6.89 6.03 8.64
CA PHE A 35 -6.59 6.71 7.39
C PHE A 35 -7.89 6.76 6.60
N ASP A 36 -8.47 7.95 6.47
CA ASP A 36 -9.73 8.18 5.77
C ASP A 36 -9.49 8.90 4.43
N GLU A 37 -10.57 9.21 3.71
CA GLU A 37 -10.48 9.97 2.46
C GLU A 37 -9.80 11.33 2.67
N GLN A 38 -10.10 12.01 3.78
CA GLN A 38 -9.51 13.32 4.07
C GLN A 38 -8.00 13.24 4.23
N TYR A 39 -7.48 12.18 4.86
CA TYR A 39 -6.05 11.92 4.98
C TYR A 39 -5.33 11.91 3.63
N TYR A 40 -5.93 11.26 2.62
CA TYR A 40 -5.29 11.16 1.30
C TYR A 40 -5.56 12.34 0.40
N PHE A 41 -6.70 13.02 0.51
CA PHE A 41 -7.14 14.01 -0.50
C PHE A 41 -7.13 15.46 -0.01
N LYS A 42 -6.77 15.74 1.24
CA LYS A 42 -6.60 17.12 1.73
C LYS A 42 -5.61 17.88 0.85
N ASN A 43 -6.03 19.06 0.38
CA ASN A 43 -5.25 19.95 -0.50
C ASN A 43 -4.81 19.30 -1.82
N LYS A 44 -5.57 18.32 -2.33
CA LYS A 44 -5.36 17.73 -3.65
C LYS A 44 -6.43 18.22 -4.63
N PRO A 45 -6.17 18.15 -5.95
CA PRO A 45 -7.17 18.51 -6.95
C PRO A 45 -8.45 17.69 -6.83
N ASP A 46 -9.60 18.32 -7.05
CA ASP A 46 -10.92 17.67 -6.96
C ASP A 46 -11.06 16.53 -7.98
N TRP A 47 -10.44 16.65 -9.15
CA TRP A 47 -10.46 15.59 -10.17
C TRP A 47 -9.82 14.30 -9.64
N LEU A 48 -8.78 14.41 -8.81
CA LEU A 48 -8.08 13.27 -8.25
C LEU A 48 -8.98 12.52 -7.27
N LEU A 49 -9.74 13.27 -6.46
CA LEU A 49 -10.74 12.71 -5.57
C LEU A 49 -11.89 12.06 -6.35
N GLY A 50 -12.37 12.73 -7.40
CA GLY A 50 -13.43 12.20 -8.27
C GLY A 50 -13.02 10.90 -8.96
N LEU A 51 -11.78 10.84 -9.48
CA LEU A 51 -11.21 9.64 -10.07
C LEU A 51 -11.09 8.50 -9.05
N TYR A 52 -10.58 8.80 -7.86
CA TYR A 52 -10.52 7.82 -6.77
C TYR A 52 -11.90 7.25 -6.44
N LYS A 53 -12.94 8.10 -6.29
CA LYS A 53 -14.30 7.65 -5.99
C LYS A 53 -14.85 6.70 -7.04
N LYS A 54 -14.59 6.96 -8.33
CA LYS A 54 -14.97 6.06 -9.43
C LYS A 54 -14.26 4.71 -9.34
N ILE A 55 -12.94 4.71 -9.07
CA ILE A 55 -12.17 3.48 -8.89
C ILE A 55 -12.67 2.69 -7.68
N ASP A 56 -12.94 3.38 -6.57
CA ASP A 56 -13.39 2.77 -5.32
C ASP A 56 -14.76 2.13 -5.48
N ASP A 57 -15.72 2.85 -6.06
CA ASP A 57 -17.05 2.34 -6.37
C ASP A 57 -17.00 1.12 -7.30
N TYR A 58 -16.21 1.20 -8.38
CA TYR A 58 -16.02 0.06 -9.27
C TYR A 58 -15.42 -1.15 -8.53
N CYS A 59 -14.43 -0.94 -7.65
CA CYS A 59 -13.83 -2.02 -6.89
C CYS A 59 -14.80 -2.65 -5.88
N LEU A 60 -15.61 -1.84 -5.18
CA LEU A 60 -16.53 -2.31 -4.15
C LEU A 60 -17.81 -2.92 -4.72
N ASN A 61 -18.35 -2.32 -5.79
CA ASN A 61 -19.69 -2.63 -6.30
C ASN A 61 -19.66 -3.29 -7.69
N GLY A 62 -18.68 -2.98 -8.53
CA GLY A 62 -18.60 -3.42 -9.93
C GLY A 62 -17.96 -4.80 -10.15
N ILE A 63 -16.96 -5.17 -9.33
CA ILE A 63 -16.19 -6.41 -9.56
C ILE A 63 -16.91 -7.63 -8.98
N LYS A 64 -17.12 -7.65 -7.66
CA LYS A 64 -17.68 -8.80 -6.95
C LYS A 64 -18.14 -8.44 -5.54
N LYS A 65 -19.24 -9.02 -5.08
CA LYS A 65 -19.67 -8.89 -3.68
C LYS A 65 -18.61 -9.42 -2.72
N GLY A 66 -18.35 -8.69 -1.64
CA GLY A 66 -17.41 -9.07 -0.58
C GLY A 66 -15.97 -8.56 -0.78
N VAL A 67 -15.75 -7.62 -1.71
CA VAL A 67 -14.51 -6.84 -1.74
C VAL A 67 -14.43 -5.96 -0.50
N LYS A 68 -13.22 -5.84 0.08
CA LYS A 68 -12.94 -4.98 1.23
C LYS A 68 -11.90 -3.94 0.85
N ARG A 69 -12.21 -2.67 1.14
CA ARG A 69 -11.28 -1.54 1.10
C ARG A 69 -10.52 -1.46 2.43
N ILE A 70 -9.21 -1.25 2.36
CA ILE A 70 -8.36 -1.02 3.53
C ILE A 70 -7.49 0.19 3.22
N CYS A 71 -7.60 1.21 4.07
CA CYS A 71 -6.76 2.41 4.01
C CYS A 71 -5.56 2.24 4.93
N LEU A 72 -4.36 2.34 4.37
CA LEU A 72 -3.09 2.29 5.09
C LEU A 72 -2.34 3.60 4.89
N LYS A 73 -1.50 3.99 5.85
CA LYS A 73 -0.71 5.24 5.81
C LYS A 73 -0.15 5.63 4.44
N THR A 74 0.32 4.65 3.66
CA THR A 74 0.99 4.88 2.37
C THR A 74 0.10 4.67 1.15
N TYR A 75 -0.95 3.86 1.23
CA TYR A 75 -1.78 3.50 0.09
C TYR A 75 -3.15 2.98 0.51
N ILE A 76 -4.11 3.04 -0.41
CA ILE A 76 -5.42 2.41 -0.28
C ILE A 76 -5.36 1.10 -1.05
N ARG A 77 -5.92 0.01 -0.50
CA ARG A 77 -5.97 -1.29 -1.21
C ARG A 77 -7.35 -1.91 -1.16
N TRP A 78 -7.63 -2.72 -2.18
CA TRP A 78 -8.80 -3.58 -2.25
C TRP A 78 -8.39 -5.04 -2.25
N THR A 79 -9.16 -5.82 -1.48
CA THR A 79 -8.92 -7.24 -1.28
C THR A 79 -10.20 -8.03 -1.50
N TYR A 80 -10.07 -9.22 -2.08
CA TYR A 80 -11.15 -10.19 -2.22
C TYR A 80 -10.70 -11.52 -1.63
N LYS A 81 -11.49 -12.10 -0.70
CA LYS A 81 -11.13 -13.32 0.04
C LYS A 81 -9.70 -13.27 0.64
N GLY A 82 -9.33 -12.11 1.19
CA GLY A 82 -8.01 -11.88 1.79
C GLY A 82 -6.85 -11.67 0.80
N LYS A 83 -7.08 -11.80 -0.51
CA LYS A 83 -6.06 -11.55 -1.54
C LYS A 83 -6.20 -10.12 -2.08
N MET A 84 -5.12 -9.36 -2.04
CA MET A 84 -5.04 -8.02 -2.64
C MET A 84 -4.96 -8.13 -4.16
N PHE A 85 -5.84 -7.40 -4.85
CA PHE A 85 -5.86 -7.34 -6.32
C PHE A 85 -5.59 -5.93 -6.87
N CYS A 86 -5.88 -4.88 -6.09
CA CYS A 86 -5.66 -3.49 -6.47
C CYS A 86 -5.10 -2.72 -5.27
N ARG A 87 -4.17 -1.80 -5.53
CA ARG A 87 -3.76 -0.76 -4.58
C ARG A 87 -3.47 0.53 -5.31
N ILE A 88 -3.72 1.65 -4.65
CA ILE A 88 -3.45 2.98 -5.20
C ILE A 88 -2.59 3.81 -4.26
N PHE A 89 -1.67 4.57 -4.85
CA PHE A 89 -0.91 5.60 -4.17
C PHE A 89 -1.39 6.96 -4.67
N VAL A 90 -1.79 7.81 -3.72
CA VAL A 90 -2.28 9.15 -4.01
C VAL A 90 -1.12 10.13 -3.83
N TYR A 91 -0.62 10.69 -4.92
CA TYR A 91 0.42 11.71 -4.93
C TYR A 91 -0.18 13.11 -5.06
N ARG A 92 0.63 14.16 -5.18
CA ARG A 92 0.18 15.56 -5.18
C ARG A 92 -0.88 15.82 -6.26
N ASP A 93 -0.61 15.35 -7.46
CA ASP A 93 -1.30 15.65 -8.72
C ASP A 93 -1.49 14.38 -9.59
N ASN A 94 -1.24 13.20 -9.03
CA ASN A 94 -1.35 11.96 -9.77
C ASN A 94 -1.72 10.79 -8.87
N LEU A 95 -2.23 9.74 -9.50
CA LEU A 95 -2.64 8.51 -8.88
C LEU A 95 -1.89 7.35 -9.55
N LYS A 96 -1.11 6.60 -8.77
CA LYS A 96 -0.51 5.34 -9.25
C LYS A 96 -1.39 4.18 -8.84
N VAL A 97 -1.91 3.44 -9.81
CA VAL A 97 -2.67 2.22 -9.60
C VAL A 97 -1.76 1.02 -9.86
N TYR A 98 -1.73 0.08 -8.92
CA TYR A 98 -1.13 -1.23 -9.14
C TYR A 98 -2.23 -2.29 -9.16
N LEU A 99 -2.31 -3.02 -10.26
CA LEU A 99 -3.27 -4.11 -10.44
C LEU A 99 -2.52 -5.42 -10.52
N ARG A 100 -3.02 -6.44 -9.83
CA ARG A 100 -2.47 -7.79 -9.87
C ARG A 100 -2.96 -8.52 -11.12
N LEU A 101 -2.40 -8.12 -12.27
CA LEU A 101 -2.66 -8.68 -13.59
C LEU A 101 -1.32 -9.04 -14.22
N LYS A 102 -1.31 -10.04 -15.12
CA LYS A 102 -0.13 -10.34 -15.92
C LYS A 102 -0.12 -9.43 -17.13
N TYR A 103 0.96 -8.66 -17.28
CA TYR A 103 1.10 -7.75 -18.41
C TYR A 103 1.00 -8.48 -19.77
N ALA A 104 1.57 -9.69 -19.87
CA ALA A 104 1.51 -10.53 -21.07
C ALA A 104 0.10 -11.00 -21.48
N GLU A 105 -0.90 -10.87 -20.62
CA GLU A 105 -2.30 -11.21 -20.93
C GLU A 105 -3.10 -9.99 -21.43
N LEU A 106 -2.47 -8.81 -21.56
CA LEU A 106 -3.13 -7.60 -22.07
C LEU A 106 -3.10 -7.57 -23.60
N GLU A 107 -4.27 -7.43 -24.20
CA GLU A 107 -4.40 -7.14 -25.62
C GLU A 107 -4.19 -5.64 -25.87
N ASN A 108 -3.22 -5.28 -26.71
CA ASN A 108 -2.90 -3.89 -27.08
C ASN A 108 -2.78 -2.94 -25.86
N PRO A 109 -1.82 -3.18 -24.93
CA PRO A 109 -1.70 -2.38 -23.72
C PRO A 109 -1.47 -0.91 -24.06
N PRO A 110 -2.27 0.03 -23.51
CA PRO A 110 -2.04 1.45 -23.67
C PRO A 110 -0.65 1.88 -23.18
N ALA A 111 -0.08 2.93 -23.77
CA ALA A 111 1.26 3.42 -23.45
C ALA A 111 1.44 3.87 -21.99
N PHE A 112 0.34 4.23 -21.30
CA PHE A 112 0.34 4.61 -19.89
C PHE A 112 0.35 3.41 -18.93
N ILE A 113 0.32 2.17 -19.44
CA ILE A 113 0.43 0.93 -18.65
C ILE A 113 1.85 0.39 -18.72
N ARG A 114 2.43 0.10 -17.56
CA ARG A 114 3.77 -0.46 -17.42
C ARG A 114 3.72 -1.85 -16.78
N ASP A 115 4.55 -2.77 -17.26
CA ASP A 115 4.83 -4.02 -16.54
C ASP A 115 5.65 -3.72 -15.28
N TYR A 116 5.10 -4.07 -14.11
CA TYR A 116 5.74 -3.87 -12.82
C TYR A 116 6.29 -5.18 -12.23
N THR A 117 6.23 -6.28 -12.98
CA THR A 117 6.55 -7.62 -12.49
C THR A 117 7.99 -7.72 -11.98
N ASP A 118 8.95 -7.30 -12.78
CA ASP A 118 10.38 -7.39 -12.45
C ASP A 118 10.78 -6.43 -11.32
N ILE A 119 10.18 -5.24 -11.30
CA ILE A 119 10.47 -4.19 -10.32
C ILE A 119 9.89 -4.55 -8.96
N GLY A 120 8.64 -4.98 -8.94
CA GLY A 120 7.91 -5.32 -7.72
C GLY A 120 8.21 -6.72 -7.19
N ARG A 121 8.89 -7.57 -7.97
CA ARG A 121 9.00 -9.02 -7.75
C ARG A 121 7.63 -9.66 -7.48
N VAL A 122 6.59 -9.12 -8.11
CA VAL A 122 5.19 -9.53 -7.98
C VAL A 122 4.50 -9.28 -9.29
N THR A 123 3.71 -10.24 -9.77
CA THR A 123 2.87 -10.07 -10.97
C THR A 123 1.92 -8.90 -10.77
N ALA A 124 2.24 -7.78 -11.41
CA ALA A 124 1.45 -6.57 -11.34
C ALA A 124 1.73 -5.65 -12.53
N ILE A 125 0.73 -4.87 -12.90
CA ILE A 125 0.87 -3.73 -13.81
C ILE A 125 0.76 -2.43 -13.02
N GLU A 126 1.46 -1.40 -13.47
CA GLU A 126 1.39 -0.03 -12.96
C GLU A 126 0.67 0.85 -13.98
N ILE A 127 -0.27 1.66 -13.51
CA ILE A 127 -0.97 2.68 -14.29
C ILE A 127 -0.71 4.02 -13.60
N LEU A 128 -0.16 4.99 -14.33
CA LEU A 128 0.01 6.36 -13.86
C LEU A 128 -1.10 7.24 -14.44
N LEU A 129 -1.92 7.83 -13.57
CA LEU A 129 -3.01 8.72 -13.96
C LEU A 129 -2.68 10.14 -13.46
N SER A 130 -2.53 11.09 -14.38
CA SER A 130 -2.28 12.51 -14.14
C SER A 130 -3.24 13.36 -14.99
N GLU A 131 -3.42 14.62 -14.63
CA GLU A 131 -4.04 15.63 -15.51
C GLU A 131 -3.05 15.84 -16.68
N GLU A 132 -3.48 15.54 -17.91
CA GLU A 132 -2.65 15.62 -19.13
C GLU A 132 -2.10 17.04 -19.40
#